data_AF-A0A916JIW1-F1
#
_entry.id   AF-A0A916JIW1-F1
#
_cell.length_a   1.000
_cell.length_b   1.000
_cell.length_c   1.000
_cell.angle_alpha   90.00
_cell.angle_beta   90.00
_cell.angle_gamma   90.00
#
_symmetry.space_group_name_H-M   'P 1'
#
loop_
_entity.id
_entity.type
_entity.pdbx_description
1 polymer ?
#
loop_
_entity_poly.entity_id
_entity_poly.type
_entity_poly.pdbx_seq_one_letter_code
_entity_poly.pdbx_strand_id
1 'polypeptide(L)'
;MRITKPPRRSGMRSIAEIATNLLVMGRSSKSWFITLFVLIGLITLNSCGEEQKSPEEELKGKWLVTSFDLSTKNYTDDSTQYSISLNYGENEVTFSTNAFPAGEMVKGTWKVSADTIWFSYDNLQRDAHASIDSVELTTDSTGSPKMFFYSTSKEQASVGQDGLKLAQKKHYATVLSHTDKELVLQLDQVGTFHLAREEVHQGGFSLMSILRGMLGMIFLIAIAWVFSMDRKAIDWKLVGMGVGLQLVIALLVLKFPLVEAGFDYVSQAFVTLIGYTDYGINFLFKQMGTDEVQGPLLTFAIKVLPTIIFFSALMSLLYYWGILQKVVYAFAWLMKKFMNLSGAESLAAAGNVFLGQTESPLLVKPFLSKMTRSELMCLMTGGMATIAGGVLAAYIGFLGGDDPAERAFFAKHLLTASIISAPAAIVAAKILVPETEKINQRLEISKDKIGVNALEAITNGTTDGLKLAVNVGAMLLVFIAMMALANGLLGWVGSFGGINDWIASNTSYKELSFQFLLGYACSPIVWMMGVDWVDCVNVGELLGQKTILNEFVAYPRLGEMKNAGMLNEKSIIMSTYMLCGFANIASIGIQIGGIGALVPSRKGLLSQLGVRALIGGTIACLLTAVVVGMTM
;
A
#
# COMPACT_ATOMS: atom_id res chain seq x y z
N MET A 1 19.97 -23.96 40.65
CA MET A 1 19.24 -25.23 40.88
C MET A 1 19.52 -26.15 39.68
N ARG A 2 19.83 -27.44 39.90
CA ARG A 2 20.32 -28.38 38.88
C ARG A 2 19.32 -28.56 37.71
N ILE A 3 19.85 -28.57 36.47
CA ILE A 3 19.11 -28.91 35.25
C ILE A 3 18.99 -30.44 35.14
N THR A 4 17.76 -30.95 35.14
CA THR A 4 17.43 -32.36 34.81
C THR A 4 16.73 -32.41 33.45
N LYS A 5 17.26 -33.21 32.51
CA LYS A 5 16.63 -33.51 31.20
C LYS A 5 15.38 -34.38 31.37
N PRO A 6 14.31 -34.19 30.55
CA PRO A 6 13.22 -35.16 30.39
C PRO A 6 13.45 -36.12 29.19
N PRO A 7 12.67 -37.22 29.07
CA PRO A 7 13.06 -38.42 28.32
C PRO A 7 12.62 -38.44 26.84
N ARG A 8 13.34 -39.22 26.02
CA ARG A 8 13.02 -39.51 24.60
C ARG A 8 11.72 -40.32 24.48
N ARG A 9 10.75 -39.86 23.68
CA ARG A 9 9.52 -40.60 23.31
C ARG A 9 9.70 -41.45 22.06
N SER A 10 9.24 -42.70 22.16
CA SER A 10 9.18 -43.75 21.13
C SER A 10 7.89 -43.67 20.28
N GLY A 11 7.80 -42.73 19.34
CA GLY A 11 6.59 -42.49 18.54
C GLY A 11 6.69 -42.78 17.03
N MET A 12 7.81 -43.32 16.54
CA MET A 12 8.14 -43.28 15.10
C MET A 12 7.58 -44.42 14.24
N ARG A 13 6.90 -45.43 14.80
CA ARG A 13 6.41 -46.59 14.01
C ARG A 13 4.91 -46.58 13.68
N SER A 14 4.08 -45.78 14.33
CA SER A 14 2.62 -45.79 14.11
C SER A 14 2.15 -44.89 12.94
N ILE A 15 2.94 -43.90 12.53
CA ILE A 15 2.52 -42.90 11.52
C ILE A 15 2.64 -43.42 10.09
N ALA A 16 3.61 -44.31 9.81
CA ALA A 16 3.81 -44.90 8.48
C ALA A 16 2.65 -45.82 8.07
N GLU A 17 2.05 -46.56 9.01
CA GLU A 17 0.87 -47.40 8.74
C GLU A 17 -0.40 -46.56 8.49
N ILE A 18 -0.54 -45.42 9.19
CA ILE A 18 -1.68 -44.51 8.99
C ILE A 18 -1.59 -43.80 7.63
N ALA A 19 -0.39 -43.37 7.22
CA ALA A 19 -0.15 -42.74 5.93
C ALA A 19 -0.42 -43.69 4.75
N THR A 20 -0.10 -44.98 4.90
CA THR A 20 -0.31 -45.99 3.85
C THR A 20 -1.79 -46.33 3.68
N ASN A 21 -2.56 -46.41 4.77
CA ASN A 21 -4.01 -46.66 4.71
C ASN A 21 -4.81 -45.48 4.13
N LEU A 22 -4.37 -44.23 4.36
CA LEU A 22 -5.00 -43.03 3.78
C LEU A 22 -4.77 -42.88 2.27
N LEU A 23 -3.64 -43.38 1.75
CA LEU A 23 -3.34 -43.37 0.31
C LEU A 23 -4.20 -44.38 -0.49
N VAL A 24 -4.68 -45.45 0.15
CA VAL A 24 -5.50 -46.47 -0.51
C VAL A 24 -6.99 -46.07 -0.57
N MET A 25 -7.48 -45.22 0.34
CA MET A 25 -8.88 -44.77 0.35
C MET A 25 -9.20 -43.58 -0.59
N GLY A 26 -8.20 -42.92 -1.16
CA GLY A 26 -8.36 -41.70 -1.95
C GLY A 26 -8.57 -41.90 -3.46
N ARG A 27 -9.55 -42.71 -3.89
CA ARG A 27 -9.90 -42.87 -5.32
C ARG A 27 -11.16 -42.13 -5.80
N SER A 28 -11.70 -41.20 -5.01
CA SER A 28 -12.77 -40.28 -5.48
C SER A 28 -12.34 -38.82 -5.40
N SER A 29 -12.68 -38.03 -6.43
CA SER A 29 -12.13 -36.68 -6.67
C SER A 29 -12.50 -35.61 -5.64
N LYS A 30 -13.25 -35.96 -4.58
CA LYS A 30 -13.64 -35.04 -3.50
C LYS A 30 -12.75 -35.14 -2.26
N SER A 31 -11.93 -36.19 -2.11
CA SER A 31 -11.11 -36.39 -0.90
C SER A 31 -9.69 -35.82 -0.99
N TRP A 32 -9.18 -35.51 -2.19
CA TRP A 32 -7.77 -35.13 -2.37
C TRP A 32 -7.43 -33.78 -1.71
N PHE A 33 -8.37 -32.84 -1.69
CA PHE A 33 -8.20 -31.54 -1.00
C PHE A 33 -8.08 -31.69 0.52
N ILE A 34 -8.85 -32.61 1.13
CA ILE A 34 -8.83 -32.81 2.58
C ILE A 34 -7.53 -33.51 2.99
N THR A 35 -7.07 -34.49 2.21
CA THR A 35 -5.81 -35.21 2.50
C THR A 35 -4.58 -34.32 2.32
N LEU A 36 -4.59 -33.38 1.37
CA LEU A 36 -3.52 -32.39 1.19
C LEU A 36 -3.49 -31.35 2.33
N PHE A 37 -4.67 -30.91 2.80
CA PHE A 37 -4.80 -30.00 3.95
C PHE A 37 -4.31 -30.63 5.27
N VAL A 38 -4.59 -31.91 5.48
CA VAL A 38 -4.13 -32.64 6.69
C VAL A 38 -2.62 -32.92 6.65
N LEU A 39 -2.05 -33.19 5.47
CA LEU A 39 -0.60 -33.38 5.32
C LEU A 39 0.20 -32.07 5.49
N ILE A 40 -0.32 -30.94 5.00
CA ILE A 40 0.30 -29.61 5.23
C ILE A 40 0.12 -29.19 6.70
N GLY A 41 -0.99 -29.56 7.34
CA GLY A 41 -1.22 -29.35 8.77
C GLY A 41 -0.29 -30.16 9.69
N LEU A 42 0.24 -31.29 9.23
CA LEU A 42 1.20 -32.10 10.00
C LEU A 42 2.67 -31.65 9.83
N ILE A 43 2.99 -30.97 8.71
CA ILE A 43 4.35 -30.46 8.44
C ILE A 43 4.58 -29.09 9.12
N THR A 44 3.51 -28.34 9.42
CA THR A 44 3.57 -26.99 10.01
C THR A 44 3.63 -26.99 11.55
N LEU A 45 3.53 -28.15 12.21
CA LEU A 45 3.54 -28.25 13.68
C LEU A 45 4.94 -28.45 14.32
N ASN A 46 6.03 -28.34 13.56
CA ASN A 46 7.36 -28.69 14.09
C ASN A 46 8.47 -27.63 13.86
N SER A 47 8.10 -26.36 13.68
CA SER A 47 9.07 -25.27 13.61
C SER A 47 8.74 -24.15 14.59
N CYS A 48 8.78 -24.46 15.89
CA CYS A 48 8.92 -23.46 16.96
C CYS A 48 10.29 -23.66 17.60
N GLY A 49 11.30 -22.96 17.09
CA GLY A 49 12.44 -22.55 17.89
C GLY A 49 12.22 -21.08 18.23
N GLU A 50 12.06 -20.75 19.51
CA GLU A 50 12.05 -19.36 19.97
C GLU A 50 13.46 -18.80 19.80
N GLU A 51 13.61 -17.87 18.86
CA GLU A 51 14.79 -17.02 18.73
C GLU A 51 14.70 -15.92 19.80
N GLN A 52 15.75 -15.78 20.60
CA GLN A 52 15.81 -14.84 21.70
C GLN A 52 15.98 -13.42 21.14
N LYS A 53 14.89 -12.64 21.12
CA LYS A 53 14.87 -11.27 20.57
C LYS A 53 15.76 -10.33 21.38
N SER A 54 16.36 -9.35 20.72
CA SER A 54 17.08 -8.26 21.40
C SER A 54 16.10 -7.35 22.16
N PRO A 55 16.49 -6.72 23.29
CA PRO A 55 15.61 -5.83 24.06
C PRO A 55 15.02 -4.68 23.22
N GLU A 56 15.78 -4.14 22.27
CA GLU A 56 15.32 -3.13 21.32
C GLU A 56 14.25 -3.67 20.36
N GLU A 57 14.35 -4.94 19.98
CA GLU A 57 13.39 -5.60 19.11
C GLU A 57 12.06 -5.92 19.83
N GLU A 58 12.10 -6.11 21.15
CA GLU A 58 10.89 -6.26 21.98
C GLU A 58 10.13 -4.94 22.16
N LEU A 59 10.87 -3.83 22.26
CA LEU A 59 10.31 -2.51 22.53
C LEU A 59 9.91 -1.72 21.27
N LYS A 60 10.23 -2.23 20.08
CA LYS A 60 9.86 -1.57 18.80
C LYS A 60 8.34 -1.38 18.67
N GLY A 61 7.96 -0.29 18.03
CA GLY A 61 6.56 0.06 17.78
C GLY A 61 6.23 1.51 18.14
N LYS A 62 5.00 1.93 17.80
CA LYS A 62 4.45 3.22 18.23
C LYS A 62 3.69 3.03 19.54
N TRP A 63 3.97 3.89 20.50
CA TRP A 63 3.45 3.84 21.85
C TRP A 63 2.72 5.15 22.13
N LEU A 64 1.45 5.07 22.56
CA LEU A 64 0.61 6.20 22.90
C LEU A 64 0.62 6.40 24.41
N VAL A 65 0.86 7.62 24.88
CA VAL A 65 0.79 7.94 26.31
C VAL A 65 -0.68 7.87 26.75
N THR A 66 -1.01 6.96 27.66
CA THR A 66 -2.37 6.78 28.20
C THR A 66 -2.57 7.49 29.53
N SER A 67 -1.52 7.59 30.33
CA SER A 67 -1.52 8.41 31.55
C SER A 67 -0.11 8.76 31.96
N PHE A 68 0.06 9.84 32.72
CA PHE A 68 1.34 10.18 33.31
C PHE A 68 1.16 10.77 34.71
N ASP A 69 2.01 10.33 35.62
CA ASP A 69 2.07 10.78 37.00
C ASP A 69 3.28 11.70 37.17
N LEU A 70 3.04 13.01 37.19
CA LEU A 70 4.09 13.99 37.48
C LEU A 70 4.28 14.06 38.98
N SER A 71 5.53 14.17 39.44
CA SER A 71 5.91 14.31 40.86
C SER A 71 5.15 15.40 41.66
N THR A 72 4.41 16.29 40.99
CA THR A 72 3.61 17.35 41.59
C THR A 72 2.10 17.26 41.35
N LYS A 73 1.59 16.45 40.41
CA LYS A 73 0.15 16.24 40.11
C LYS A 73 -0.11 15.00 39.23
N ASN A 74 -1.16 14.24 39.53
CA ASN A 74 -1.68 13.18 38.67
C ASN A 74 -2.54 13.79 37.55
N TYR A 75 -2.20 13.51 36.29
CA TYR A 75 -3.03 13.86 35.14
C TYR A 75 -3.49 12.57 34.44
N THR A 76 -4.80 12.40 34.32
CA THR A 76 -5.43 11.43 33.43
C THR A 76 -5.98 12.24 32.26
N ASP A 77 -5.22 12.28 31.17
CA ASP A 77 -5.70 12.85 29.92
C ASP A 77 -6.02 11.69 28.98
N ASP A 78 -7.28 11.61 28.53
CA ASP A 78 -7.79 10.59 27.60
C ASP A 78 -7.41 10.95 26.14
N SER A 79 -6.46 11.87 25.97
CA SER A 79 -6.05 12.40 24.67
C SER A 79 -4.85 11.61 24.12
N THR A 80 -5.04 11.02 22.94
CA THR A 80 -4.01 10.32 22.14
C THR A 80 -2.93 11.26 21.57
N GLN A 81 -2.78 12.47 22.13
CA GLN A 81 -1.96 13.53 21.53
C GLN A 81 -0.46 13.24 21.63
N TYR A 82 0.00 12.49 22.63
CA TYR A 82 1.42 12.23 22.87
C TYR A 82 1.79 10.79 22.53
N SER A 83 2.82 10.63 21.70
CA SER A 83 3.29 9.34 21.22
C SER A 83 4.82 9.26 21.17
N ILE A 84 5.34 8.05 21.31
CA ILE A 84 6.75 7.70 21.12
C ILE A 84 6.80 6.54 20.13
N SER A 85 7.43 6.74 18.98
CA SER A 85 7.74 5.69 18.01
C SER A 85 9.18 5.24 18.20
N LEU A 86 9.37 3.94 18.46
CA LEU A 86 10.66 3.29 18.62
C LEU A 86 10.91 2.39 17.40
N ASN A 87 11.90 2.75 16.57
CA ASN A 87 12.27 1.99 15.38
C ASN A 87 13.60 1.25 15.60
N TYR A 88 13.65 0.01 15.14
CA TYR A 88 14.83 -0.85 15.21
C TYR A 88 15.05 -1.55 13.87
N GLY A 89 16.18 -1.27 13.20
CA GLY A 89 16.58 -1.89 11.93
C GLY A 89 18.08 -2.19 11.89
N GLU A 90 18.54 -2.94 10.88
CA GLU A 90 19.93 -3.45 10.80
C GLU A 90 21.00 -2.35 10.80
N ASN A 91 20.67 -1.12 10.36
CA ASN A 91 21.61 0.00 10.25
C ASN A 91 21.21 1.26 11.04
N GLU A 92 20.00 1.37 11.58
CA GLU A 92 19.52 2.57 12.29
C GLU A 92 18.58 2.21 13.45
N VAL A 93 18.88 2.73 14.65
CA VAL A 93 18.02 2.63 15.84
C VAL A 93 17.54 4.03 16.19
N THR A 94 16.36 4.39 15.70
CA THR A 94 15.83 5.76 15.74
C THR A 94 14.51 5.85 16.49
N PHE A 95 14.25 7.00 17.11
CA PHE A 95 12.98 7.28 17.76
C PHE A 95 12.41 8.59 17.24
N SER A 96 11.09 8.71 17.30
CA SER A 96 10.39 9.99 17.14
C SER A 96 9.35 10.16 18.23
N THR A 97 9.18 11.39 18.72
CA THR A 97 8.15 11.68 19.72
C THR A 97 7.72 13.13 19.68
N ASN A 98 6.44 13.35 20.00
CA ASN A 98 5.88 14.66 20.28
C ASN A 98 5.57 14.87 21.78
N ALA A 99 6.01 13.96 22.65
CA ALA A 99 5.78 13.97 24.09
C ALA A 99 6.77 14.85 24.88
N PHE A 100 7.84 15.34 24.25
CA PHE A 100 8.78 16.28 24.87
C PHE A 100 8.24 17.72 24.86
N PRO A 101 8.69 18.59 25.81
CA PRO A 101 8.05 19.88 26.06
C PRO A 101 8.34 20.89 24.94
N ALA A 102 7.59 20.82 23.85
CA ALA A 102 7.46 21.86 22.81
C ALA A 102 6.33 21.61 21.79
N GLY A 103 5.63 20.47 21.80
CA GLY A 103 4.59 20.17 20.78
C GLY A 103 5.14 19.95 19.35
N GLU A 104 6.45 19.99 19.16
CA GLU A 104 7.14 19.67 17.91
C GLU A 104 7.67 18.22 17.94
N MET A 105 7.73 17.58 16.77
CA MET A 105 8.22 16.22 16.63
C MET A 105 9.75 16.17 16.76
N VAL A 106 10.23 15.60 17.85
CA VAL A 106 11.65 15.33 18.11
C VAL A 106 12.03 14.01 17.46
N LYS A 107 13.18 13.96 16.76
CA LYS A 107 13.75 12.73 16.20
C LYS A 107 15.18 12.53 16.70
N GLY A 108 15.57 11.29 16.93
CA GLY A 108 16.91 10.97 17.42
C GLY A 108 17.22 9.48 17.36
N THR A 109 18.30 9.07 18.01
CA THR A 109 18.67 7.66 18.19
C THR A 109 18.34 7.18 19.58
N TRP A 110 18.04 5.89 19.73
CA TRP A 110 17.81 5.28 21.04
C TRP A 110 18.60 3.98 21.21
N LYS A 111 18.84 3.59 22.46
CA LYS A 111 19.47 2.32 22.83
C LYS A 111 18.94 1.80 24.15
N VAL A 112 18.91 0.49 24.33
CA VAL A 112 18.49 -0.14 25.59
C VAL A 112 19.72 -0.72 26.28
N SER A 113 19.85 -0.45 27.57
CA SER A 113 20.86 -1.09 28.41
C SER A 113 20.23 -1.46 29.74
N ALA A 114 20.08 -2.76 29.99
CA ALA A 114 19.30 -3.31 31.10
C ALA A 114 17.88 -2.70 31.11
N ASP A 115 17.48 -2.05 32.21
CA ASP A 115 16.16 -1.45 32.37
C ASP A 115 16.16 0.04 32.01
N THR A 116 17.11 0.52 31.19
CA THR A 116 17.23 1.95 30.85
C THR A 116 17.25 2.16 29.34
N ILE A 117 16.32 3.00 28.85
CA ILE A 117 16.28 3.49 27.48
C ILE A 117 17.01 4.83 27.42
N TRP A 118 18.01 4.93 26.55
CA TRP A 118 18.75 6.15 26.28
C TRP A 118 18.26 6.77 24.99
N PHE A 119 17.83 8.03 25.03
CA PHE A 119 17.42 8.84 23.88
C PHE A 119 18.48 9.91 23.60
N SER A 120 18.95 10.00 22.35
CA SER A 120 19.90 11.03 21.90
C SER A 120 19.33 11.79 20.71
N TYR A 121 19.13 13.10 20.84
CA TYR A 121 18.50 13.93 19.80
C TYR A 121 19.16 15.32 19.70
N ASP A 122 19.03 15.94 18.53
CA ASP A 122 19.59 17.27 18.27
C ASP A 122 18.69 18.35 18.88
N ASN A 123 19.30 19.43 19.39
CA ASN A 123 18.57 20.53 20.03
C ASN A 123 17.84 21.39 18.96
N LEU A 124 16.65 20.97 18.55
CA LEU A 124 15.76 21.74 17.67
C LEU A 124 15.06 22.84 18.47
N GLN A 125 15.62 24.04 18.45
CA GLN A 125 14.81 25.26 18.56
C GLN A 125 15.09 26.11 17.33
N ARG A 126 14.04 26.57 16.64
CA ARG A 126 14.19 27.65 15.65
C ARG A 126 14.82 28.85 16.34
N ASP A 127 15.83 29.44 15.70
CA ASP A 127 16.56 30.61 16.20
C ASP A 127 17.25 30.41 17.57
N ALA A 128 17.81 29.21 17.81
CA ALA A 128 18.60 28.95 19.00
C ALA A 128 19.89 29.79 19.03
N HIS A 129 19.97 30.70 19.99
CA HIS A 129 21.19 31.45 20.30
C HIS A 129 21.96 30.72 21.41
N ALA A 130 23.19 30.31 21.13
CA ALA A 130 24.11 29.78 22.14
C ALA A 130 25.28 30.76 22.32
N SER A 131 25.49 31.23 23.55
CA SER A 131 26.74 31.91 23.93
C SER A 131 27.87 30.89 23.93
N ILE A 132 28.99 31.17 23.29
CA ILE A 132 30.16 30.29 23.30
C ILE A 132 31.24 30.90 24.19
N ASP A 133 31.67 30.16 25.20
CA ASP A 133 32.66 30.61 26.19
C ASP A 133 34.06 30.07 25.87
N SER A 134 34.17 28.92 25.19
CA SER A 134 35.45 28.35 24.75
C SER A 134 35.32 27.53 23.47
N VAL A 135 36.38 27.50 22.68
CA VAL A 135 36.50 26.70 21.46
C VAL A 135 37.72 25.80 21.58
N GLU A 136 37.55 24.52 21.27
CA GLU A 136 38.62 23.52 21.28
C GLU A 136 38.86 23.01 19.85
N LEU A 137 40.13 22.98 19.42
CA LEU A 137 40.51 22.41 18.14
C LEU A 137 41.28 21.12 18.40
N THR A 138 40.79 20.00 17.89
CA THR A 138 41.44 18.71 17.98
C THR A 138 41.60 18.10 16.60
N THR A 139 42.51 17.13 16.47
CA THR A 139 42.63 16.31 15.26
C THR A 139 42.12 14.93 15.58
N ASP A 140 41.20 14.40 14.77
CA ASP A 140 40.72 13.04 14.96
C ASP A 140 41.81 12.00 14.63
N SER A 141 41.50 10.72 14.86
CA SER A 141 42.42 9.59 14.61
C SER A 141 42.86 9.45 13.15
N THR A 142 42.26 10.21 12.22
CA THR A 142 42.61 10.25 10.79
C THR A 142 43.46 11.49 10.43
N GLY A 143 43.74 12.36 11.40
CA GLY A 143 44.48 13.61 11.20
C GLY A 143 43.60 14.78 10.71
N SER A 144 42.28 14.62 10.68
CA SER A 144 41.36 15.65 10.22
C SER A 144 41.04 16.64 11.36
N PRO A 145 41.07 17.96 11.12
CA PRO A 145 40.76 18.94 12.15
C PRO A 145 39.26 18.90 12.49
N LYS A 146 38.96 18.89 13.79
CA LYS A 146 37.62 19.05 14.36
C LYS A 146 37.63 20.23 15.34
N MET A 147 36.63 21.08 15.22
CA MET A 147 36.43 22.23 16.11
C MET A 147 35.21 21.98 16.99
N PHE A 148 35.33 22.16 18.29
CA PHE A 148 34.26 22.01 19.27
C PHE A 148 33.97 23.36 19.92
N PHE A 149 32.69 23.69 20.06
CA PHE A 149 32.20 24.93 20.66
C PHE A 149 31.57 24.59 22.00
N TYR A 150 31.98 25.25 23.09
CA TYR A 150 31.50 25.00 24.44
C TYR A 150 30.89 26.25 25.07
N SER A 151 29.89 26.05 25.93
CA SER A 151 29.39 27.05 26.88
C SER A 151 29.29 26.42 28.25
N THR A 152 29.82 27.09 29.29
CA THR A 152 29.82 26.60 30.67
C THR A 152 30.30 25.14 30.76
N SER A 153 31.39 24.81 30.04
CA SER A 153 31.99 23.46 29.95
C SER A 153 31.11 22.36 29.33
N LYS A 154 30.00 22.71 28.64
CA LYS A 154 29.17 21.78 27.86
C LYS A 154 29.31 22.06 26.37
N GLU A 155 29.51 21.01 25.58
CA GLU A 155 29.54 21.10 24.12
C GLU A 155 28.20 21.65 23.60
N GLN A 156 28.26 22.60 22.68
CA GLN A 156 27.12 23.23 22.01
C GLN A 156 27.05 22.83 20.54
N ALA A 157 28.20 22.68 19.89
CA ALA A 157 28.32 22.23 18.51
C ALA A 157 29.73 21.72 18.23
N SER A 158 29.89 20.97 17.14
CA SER A 158 31.17 20.60 16.57
C SER A 158 31.16 20.74 15.04
N VAL A 159 32.32 21.04 14.45
CA VAL A 159 32.52 21.16 13.01
C VAL A 159 33.64 20.21 12.60
N GLY A 160 33.34 19.30 11.67
CA GLY A 160 34.30 18.37 11.08
C GLY A 160 34.08 18.22 9.57
N GLN A 161 34.58 17.13 8.97
CA GLN A 161 34.41 16.87 7.53
C GLN A 161 32.93 16.76 7.10
N ASP A 162 32.06 16.30 7.99
CA ASP A 162 30.62 16.15 7.74
C ASP A 162 29.82 17.46 7.90
N GLY A 163 30.49 18.60 8.12
CA GLY A 163 29.87 19.89 8.39
C GLY A 163 29.63 20.18 9.88
N LEU A 164 28.75 21.16 10.15
CA LEU A 164 28.35 21.57 11.50
C LEU A 164 27.35 20.56 12.09
N LYS A 165 27.66 20.02 13.26
CA LYS A 165 26.78 19.18 14.08
C LYS A 165 26.47 19.89 15.39
N LEU A 166 25.20 19.98 15.76
CA LEU A 166 24.80 20.51 17.07
C LEU A 166 25.03 19.46 18.15
N ALA A 167 25.31 19.90 19.38
CA ALA A 167 25.46 18.99 20.49
C ALA A 167 24.14 18.25 20.78
N GLN A 168 24.23 16.93 20.92
CA GLN A 168 23.07 16.09 21.16
C GLN A 168 22.67 16.14 22.64
N LYS A 169 21.38 16.32 22.90
CA LYS A 169 20.81 16.10 24.22
C LYS A 169 20.61 14.61 24.42
N LYS A 170 21.10 14.12 25.56
CA LYS A 170 20.85 12.75 26.03
C LYS A 170 19.82 12.80 27.15
N HIS A 171 18.77 12.00 27.02
CA HIS A 171 17.80 11.73 28.10
C HIS A 171 17.75 10.23 28.32
N TYR A 172 17.45 9.82 29.54
CA TYR A 172 17.20 8.42 29.85
C TYR A 172 15.83 8.25 30.49
N ALA A 173 15.23 7.09 30.25
CA ALA A 173 14.02 6.65 30.90
C ALA A 173 14.24 5.24 31.45
N THR A 174 13.83 5.01 32.69
CA THR A 174 13.86 3.68 33.30
C THR A 174 12.61 2.91 32.92
N VAL A 175 12.75 1.71 32.39
CA VAL A 175 11.65 0.79 32.10
C VAL A 175 11.22 0.15 33.42
N LEU A 176 10.04 0.50 33.92
CA LEU A 176 9.49 -0.09 35.14
C LEU A 176 8.80 -1.43 34.86
N SER A 177 8.13 -1.52 33.71
CA SER A 177 7.54 -2.76 33.21
C SER A 177 7.28 -2.65 31.71
N HIS A 178 7.44 -3.76 30.99
CA HIS A 178 7.00 -3.89 29.61
C HIS A 178 6.23 -5.19 29.39
N THR A 179 5.21 -5.11 28.55
CA THR A 179 4.49 -6.23 27.96
C THR A 179 4.28 -5.94 26.47
N ASP A 180 3.69 -6.87 25.73
CA ASP A 180 3.33 -6.62 24.33
C ASP A 180 2.33 -5.48 24.13
N LYS A 181 1.65 -5.02 25.17
CA LYS A 181 0.57 -4.01 25.09
C LYS A 181 0.82 -2.76 25.90
N GLU A 182 1.65 -2.84 26.93
CA GLU A 182 1.88 -1.75 27.88
C GLU A 182 3.38 -1.57 28.11
N LEU A 183 3.84 -0.33 28.08
CA LEU A 183 5.19 0.08 28.41
C LEU A 183 5.11 1.18 29.47
N VAL A 184 5.77 0.97 30.60
CA VAL A 184 5.81 1.95 31.70
C VAL A 184 7.22 2.50 31.83
N LEU A 185 7.36 3.81 31.61
CA LEU A 185 8.63 4.52 31.62
C LEU A 185 8.68 5.54 32.77
N GLN A 186 9.76 5.55 33.53
CA GLN A 186 10.05 6.60 34.51
C GLN A 186 11.10 7.55 33.96
N LEU A 187 10.75 8.83 33.82
CA LEU A 187 11.71 9.89 33.49
C LEU A 187 12.16 10.60 34.77
N ASP A 188 13.47 10.64 34.97
CA ASP A 188 14.07 11.19 36.17
C ASP A 188 13.69 12.67 36.34
N GLN A 189 13.24 13.06 37.53
CA GLN A 189 12.68 14.37 37.89
C GLN A 189 11.37 14.80 37.19
N VAL A 190 10.81 14.02 36.26
CA VAL A 190 9.56 14.36 35.55
C VAL A 190 8.38 13.57 36.10
N GLY A 191 8.42 12.25 36.06
CA GLY A 191 7.28 11.41 36.41
C GLY A 191 7.27 10.04 35.75
N THR A 192 6.22 9.27 36.02
CA THR A 192 5.97 7.94 35.45
C THR A 192 4.97 8.05 34.30
N PHE A 193 5.28 7.46 33.16
CA PHE A 193 4.46 7.46 31.95
C PHE A 193 3.98 6.04 31.69
N HIS A 194 2.66 5.88 31.56
CA HIS A 194 2.05 4.67 31.07
C HIS A 194 1.78 4.85 29.58
N LEU A 195 2.34 3.94 28.78
CA LEU A 195 2.15 3.93 27.35
C LEU A 195 1.45 2.64 26.93
N ALA A 196 0.42 2.76 26.10
CA ALA A 196 -0.15 1.62 25.40
C ALA A 196 0.51 1.49 24.03
N ARG A 197 0.82 0.26 23.61
CA ARG A 197 1.22 0.01 22.24
C ARG A 197 0.05 0.42 21.35
N GLU A 198 0.32 1.24 20.33
CA GLU A 198 -0.61 1.44 19.23
C GLU A 198 -0.67 0.09 18.50
N GLU A 199 -1.58 -0.77 18.95
CA GLU A 199 -2.02 -1.87 18.11
C GLU A 199 -2.58 -1.21 16.85
N VAL A 200 -2.14 -1.69 15.68
CA VAL A 200 -2.82 -1.48 14.38
C VAL A 200 -4.20 -2.10 14.54
N HIS A 201 -5.07 -1.40 15.23
CA HIS A 201 -6.41 -1.83 15.53
C HIS A 201 -7.19 -1.63 14.24
N GLN A 202 -7.33 -2.72 13.47
CA GLN A 202 -8.46 -2.82 12.58
C GLN A 202 -9.72 -2.58 13.41
N GLY A 203 -10.30 -1.38 13.28
CA GLY A 203 -11.44 -1.00 14.08
C GLY A 203 -12.54 -2.07 14.04
N GLY A 204 -13.13 -2.32 15.20
CA GLY A 204 -14.18 -3.31 15.33
C GLY A 204 -15.41 -2.92 14.52
N PHE A 205 -16.22 -3.90 14.13
CA PHE A 205 -17.50 -3.63 13.47
C PHE A 205 -18.37 -2.72 14.34
N SER A 206 -18.52 -1.46 13.91
CA SER A 206 -19.50 -0.55 14.48
C SER A 206 -20.73 -0.49 13.57
N LEU A 207 -21.92 -0.45 14.16
CA LEU A 207 -23.16 -0.27 13.40
C LEU A 207 -23.09 1.01 12.56
N MET A 208 -22.43 2.05 13.08
CA MET A 208 -22.21 3.32 12.40
C MET A 208 -21.32 3.16 11.16
N SER A 209 -20.21 2.41 11.24
CA SER A 209 -19.33 2.11 10.10
C SER A 209 -20.10 1.39 8.99
N ILE A 210 -20.94 0.42 9.35
CA ILE A 210 -21.77 -0.32 8.39
C ILE A 210 -22.79 0.60 7.72
N LEU A 211 -23.54 1.40 8.49
CA LEU A 211 -24.53 2.33 7.94
C LEU A 211 -23.89 3.37 7.03
N ARG A 212 -22.73 3.91 7.43
CA ARG A 212 -21.98 4.90 6.64
C ARG A 212 -21.45 4.30 5.35
N GLY A 213 -20.94 3.08 5.38
CA GLY A 213 -20.51 2.41 4.15
C GLY A 213 -21.67 1.98 3.26
N MET A 214 -22.82 1.57 3.82
CA MET A 214 -24.04 1.34 3.04
C MET A 214 -24.49 2.62 2.31
N LEU A 215 -24.47 3.77 3.00
CA LEU A 215 -24.73 5.07 2.39
C LEU A 215 -23.76 5.33 1.22
N GLY A 216 -22.46 5.12 1.43
CA GLY A 216 -21.43 5.27 0.40
C GLY A 216 -21.66 4.36 -0.82
N MET A 217 -21.97 3.09 -0.60
CA MET A 217 -22.27 2.16 -1.70
C MET A 217 -23.50 2.60 -2.49
N ILE A 218 -24.60 2.96 -1.81
CA ILE A 218 -25.82 3.45 -2.45
C ILE A 218 -25.53 4.72 -3.26
N PHE A 219 -24.76 5.65 -2.70
CA PHE A 219 -24.35 6.88 -3.37
C PHE A 219 -23.55 6.61 -4.65
N LEU A 220 -22.55 5.71 -4.59
CA LEU A 220 -21.73 5.37 -5.75
C LEU A 220 -22.52 4.61 -6.83
N ILE A 221 -23.41 3.70 -6.43
CA ILE A 221 -24.34 3.02 -7.34
C ILE A 221 -25.30 4.03 -7.99
N ALA A 222 -25.78 5.03 -7.22
CA ALA A 222 -26.61 6.09 -7.75
C ALA A 222 -25.86 6.95 -8.78
N ILE A 223 -24.59 7.27 -8.55
CA ILE A 223 -23.75 7.96 -9.54
C ILE A 223 -23.65 7.10 -10.82
N ALA A 224 -23.32 5.81 -10.71
CA ALA A 224 -23.27 4.93 -11.87
C ALA A 224 -24.61 4.89 -12.63
N TRP A 225 -25.73 4.85 -11.90
CA TRP A 225 -27.07 4.86 -12.47
C TRP A 225 -27.41 6.18 -13.19
N VAL A 226 -26.99 7.33 -12.63
CA VAL A 226 -27.17 8.64 -13.27
C VAL A 226 -26.48 8.68 -14.63
N PHE A 227 -25.25 8.15 -14.72
CA PHE A 227 -24.44 8.11 -15.95
C PHE A 227 -24.72 6.91 -16.86
N SER A 228 -25.70 6.07 -16.52
CA SER A 228 -26.09 4.89 -17.30
C SER A 228 -26.63 5.25 -18.69
N MET A 229 -26.26 4.47 -19.70
CA MET A 229 -26.79 4.59 -21.07
C MET A 229 -28.24 4.12 -21.21
N ASP A 230 -28.65 3.10 -20.44
CA ASP A 230 -30.01 2.59 -20.44
C ASP A 230 -30.39 2.08 -19.05
N ARG A 231 -31.04 2.94 -18.26
CA ARG A 231 -31.42 2.65 -16.88
C ARG A 231 -32.43 1.50 -16.74
N LYS A 232 -33.14 1.14 -17.80
CA LYS A 232 -34.15 0.07 -17.79
C LYS A 232 -33.55 -1.31 -18.04
N ALA A 233 -32.41 -1.36 -18.73
CA ALA A 233 -31.72 -2.60 -19.06
C ALA A 233 -30.76 -3.10 -17.96
N ILE A 234 -30.63 -2.38 -16.84
CA ILE A 234 -29.74 -2.76 -15.73
C ILE A 234 -30.22 -4.07 -15.10
N ASP A 235 -29.35 -5.09 -15.11
CA ASP A 235 -29.57 -6.33 -14.38
C ASP A 235 -29.21 -6.14 -12.88
N TRP A 236 -30.22 -5.78 -12.08
CA TRP A 236 -30.06 -5.58 -10.64
C TRP A 236 -29.70 -6.86 -9.88
N LYS A 237 -29.99 -8.05 -10.43
CA LYS A 237 -29.55 -9.31 -9.83
C LYS A 237 -28.03 -9.43 -9.96
N LEU A 238 -27.48 -9.14 -11.14
CA LEU A 238 -26.03 -9.09 -11.35
C LEU A 238 -25.36 -8.06 -10.45
N VAL A 239 -25.93 -6.86 -10.34
CA VAL A 239 -25.43 -5.79 -9.44
C VAL A 239 -25.39 -6.28 -7.98
N GLY A 240 -26.51 -6.83 -7.49
CA GLY A 240 -26.58 -7.35 -6.12
C GLY A 240 -25.62 -8.51 -5.86
N MET A 241 -25.45 -9.44 -6.82
CA MET A 241 -24.48 -10.53 -6.70
C MET A 241 -23.03 -10.02 -6.73
N GLY A 242 -22.72 -9.00 -7.53
CA GLY A 242 -21.40 -8.39 -7.58
C GLY A 242 -21.03 -7.62 -6.32
N VAL A 243 -21.96 -6.85 -5.75
CA VAL A 243 -21.77 -6.18 -4.45
C VAL A 243 -21.63 -7.21 -3.33
N GLY A 244 -22.48 -8.25 -3.34
CA GLY A 244 -22.38 -9.36 -2.39
C GLY A 244 -21.03 -10.09 -2.48
N LEU A 245 -20.54 -10.33 -3.69
CA LEU A 245 -19.23 -10.98 -3.90
C LEU A 245 -18.07 -10.12 -3.36
N GLN A 246 -18.11 -8.79 -3.55
CA GLN A 246 -17.13 -7.87 -2.97
C GLN A 246 -17.10 -7.96 -1.45
N LEU A 247 -18.27 -7.87 -0.81
CA LEU A 247 -18.40 -7.96 0.65
C LEU A 247 -17.89 -9.30 1.18
N VAL A 248 -18.28 -10.40 0.54
CA VAL A 248 -17.83 -11.75 0.93
C VAL A 248 -16.32 -11.90 0.81
N ILE A 249 -15.73 -11.46 -0.30
CA ILE A 249 -14.26 -11.53 -0.49
C ILE A 249 -13.56 -10.66 0.56
N ALA A 250 -14.00 -9.42 0.77
CA ALA A 250 -13.40 -8.53 1.77
C ALA A 250 -13.44 -9.13 3.17
N LEU A 251 -14.59 -9.68 3.59
CA LEU A 251 -14.74 -10.31 4.90
C LEU A 251 -13.90 -11.58 5.04
N LEU A 252 -13.85 -12.42 4.00
CA LEU A 252 -13.01 -13.61 4.02
C LEU A 252 -11.54 -13.24 4.15
N VAL A 253 -11.05 -12.28 3.36
CA VAL A 253 -9.63 -11.94 3.33
C VAL A 253 -9.19 -11.15 4.56
N LEU A 254 -10.02 -10.24 5.07
CA LEU A 254 -9.62 -9.33 6.15
C LEU A 254 -10.04 -9.78 7.55
N LYS A 255 -10.98 -10.72 7.68
CA LYS A 255 -11.53 -11.11 9.00
C LYS A 255 -11.54 -12.60 9.28
N PHE A 256 -11.41 -13.47 8.27
CA PHE A 256 -11.42 -14.91 8.49
C PHE A 256 -9.98 -15.44 8.66
N PRO A 257 -9.57 -15.88 9.87
CA PRO A 257 -8.15 -16.06 10.21
C PRO A 257 -7.38 -17.00 9.27
N LEU A 258 -8.03 -18.07 8.80
CA LEU A 258 -7.39 -19.03 7.89
C LEU A 258 -7.12 -18.42 6.50
N VAL A 259 -8.04 -17.60 6.00
CA VAL A 259 -7.88 -16.95 4.68
C VAL A 259 -6.94 -15.76 4.82
N GLU A 260 -7.04 -15.00 5.90
CA GLU A 260 -6.11 -13.92 6.23
C GLU A 260 -4.67 -14.44 6.29
N ALA A 261 -4.41 -15.52 7.05
CA ALA A 261 -3.08 -16.13 7.12
C ALA A 261 -2.56 -16.61 5.75
N GLY A 262 -3.45 -17.11 4.89
CA GLY A 262 -3.12 -17.45 3.50
C GLY A 262 -2.72 -16.22 2.67
N PHE A 263 -3.44 -15.11 2.83
CA PHE A 263 -3.11 -13.83 2.18
C PHE A 263 -1.84 -13.19 2.73
N ASP A 264 -1.58 -13.29 4.03
CA ASP A 264 -0.33 -12.85 4.64
C ASP A 264 0.85 -13.62 4.04
N TYR A 265 0.74 -14.95 3.91
CA TYR A 265 1.75 -15.77 3.24
C TYR A 265 1.99 -15.33 1.79
N VAL A 266 0.93 -15.11 1.01
CA VAL A 266 1.04 -14.64 -0.38
C VAL A 266 1.69 -13.25 -0.43
N SER A 267 1.35 -12.38 0.51
CA SER A 267 1.87 -11.00 0.57
C SER A 267 3.35 -10.99 0.92
N GLN A 268 3.77 -11.81 1.89
CA GLN A 268 5.18 -11.99 2.23
C GLN A 268 5.96 -12.58 1.06
N ALA A 269 5.43 -13.61 0.39
CA ALA A 269 6.05 -14.18 -0.81
C ALA A 269 6.20 -13.12 -1.93
N PHE A 270 5.24 -12.21 -2.06
CA PHE A 270 5.31 -11.11 -3.01
C PHE A 270 6.39 -10.09 -2.64
N VAL A 271 6.52 -9.73 -1.36
CA VAL A 271 7.60 -8.85 -0.88
C VAL A 271 8.97 -9.49 -1.07
N THR A 272 9.13 -10.78 -0.77
CA THR A 272 10.38 -11.52 -1.04
C THR A 272 10.70 -11.54 -2.54
N LEU A 273 9.70 -11.75 -3.39
CA LEU A 273 9.85 -11.75 -4.84
C LEU A 273 10.32 -10.38 -5.35
N ILE A 274 9.76 -9.29 -4.83
CA ILE A 274 10.22 -7.91 -5.13
C ILE A 274 11.69 -7.74 -4.73
N GLY A 275 12.07 -8.22 -3.55
CA GLY A 275 13.44 -8.13 -3.03
C GLY A 275 14.49 -8.80 -3.92
N TYR A 276 14.13 -9.77 -4.76
CA TYR A 276 15.09 -10.31 -5.74
C TYR A 276 15.54 -9.29 -6.79
N THR A 277 14.76 -8.23 -7.02
CA THR A 277 15.14 -7.13 -7.91
C THR A 277 16.36 -6.39 -7.37
N ASP A 278 16.56 -6.35 -6.05
CA ASP A 278 17.71 -5.67 -5.44
C ASP A 278 19.04 -6.31 -5.85
N TYR A 279 19.10 -7.61 -6.15
CA TYR A 279 20.32 -8.22 -6.71
C TYR A 279 20.69 -7.61 -8.06
N GLY A 280 19.69 -7.37 -8.92
CA GLY A 280 19.89 -6.73 -10.21
C GLY A 280 20.28 -5.25 -10.07
N ILE A 281 19.62 -4.53 -9.18
CA ILE A 281 19.93 -3.12 -8.89
C ILE A 281 21.34 -2.99 -8.33
N ASN A 282 21.70 -3.80 -7.33
CA ASN A 282 23.03 -3.80 -6.74
C ASN A 282 24.08 -4.18 -7.78
N PHE A 283 23.85 -5.18 -8.63
CA PHE A 283 24.80 -5.51 -9.70
C PHE A 283 25.06 -4.33 -10.67
N LEU A 284 24.01 -3.57 -11.01
CA LEU A 284 24.09 -2.48 -11.99
C LEU A 284 24.60 -1.16 -11.42
N PHE A 285 24.27 -0.83 -10.17
CA PHE A 285 24.43 0.53 -9.61
C PHE A 285 25.34 0.62 -8.38
N LYS A 286 25.85 -0.51 -7.88
CA LYS A 286 26.78 -0.54 -6.76
C LYS A 286 28.14 0.03 -7.13
N GLN A 287 28.70 0.85 -6.25
CA GLN A 287 30.03 1.39 -6.46
C GLN A 287 31.09 0.34 -6.13
N MET A 288 32.05 0.13 -7.04
CA MET A 288 33.11 -0.89 -6.90
C MET A 288 34.01 -0.71 -5.66
N GLY A 289 34.05 0.48 -5.06
CA GLY A 289 34.92 0.80 -3.93
C GLY A 289 34.26 0.66 -2.54
N THR A 290 32.94 0.84 -2.45
CA THR A 290 32.20 0.75 -1.18
C THR A 290 31.35 -0.50 -1.08
N ASP A 291 31.21 -1.22 -2.19
CA ASP A 291 30.36 -2.40 -2.30
C ASP A 291 28.89 -2.09 -1.91
N GLU A 292 28.47 -0.84 -2.08
CA GLU A 292 27.10 -0.37 -1.83
C GLU A 292 26.59 0.55 -2.93
N VAL A 293 25.27 0.64 -3.09
CA VAL A 293 24.65 1.71 -3.89
C VAL A 293 24.72 2.99 -3.08
N GLN A 294 25.35 4.02 -3.62
CA GLN A 294 25.52 5.28 -2.89
C GLN A 294 24.16 5.90 -2.53
N GLY A 295 24.07 6.54 -1.36
CA GLY A 295 22.86 7.24 -0.90
C GLY A 295 22.18 8.13 -1.96
N PRO A 296 22.92 8.99 -2.71
CA PRO A 296 22.34 9.81 -3.78
C PRO A 296 21.73 9.02 -4.95
N LEU A 297 22.09 7.75 -5.15
CA LEU A 297 21.53 6.86 -6.17
C LEU A 297 20.31 6.08 -5.67
N LEU A 298 19.99 6.10 -4.37
CA LEU A 298 18.78 5.50 -3.80
C LEU A 298 17.52 6.34 -4.13
N THR A 299 17.34 6.63 -5.41
CA THR A 299 16.24 7.43 -5.94
C THR A 299 15.10 6.54 -6.43
N PHE A 300 13.92 7.12 -6.60
CA PHE A 300 12.78 6.47 -7.24
C PHE A 300 13.16 5.79 -8.57
N ALA A 301 13.96 6.46 -9.41
CA ALA A 301 14.33 5.94 -10.73
C ALA A 301 15.18 4.66 -10.66
N ILE A 302 16.00 4.50 -9.62
CA ILE A 302 16.93 3.38 -9.47
C ILE A 302 16.34 2.27 -8.59
N LYS A 303 15.51 2.62 -7.61
CA LYS A 303 14.92 1.64 -6.68
C LYS A 303 13.57 1.10 -7.10
N VAL A 304 12.76 1.88 -7.82
CA VAL A 304 11.35 1.52 -8.09
C VAL A 304 11.12 1.12 -9.54
N LEU A 305 11.65 1.87 -10.50
CA LEU A 305 11.44 1.59 -11.93
C LEU A 305 11.99 0.22 -12.38
N PRO A 306 13.16 -0.27 -11.92
CA PRO A 306 13.65 -1.60 -12.31
C PRO A 306 12.74 -2.75 -11.89
N THR A 307 11.98 -2.58 -10.80
CA THR A 307 11.03 -3.59 -10.33
C THR A 307 9.89 -3.80 -11.34
N ILE A 308 9.48 -2.75 -12.04
CA ILE A 308 8.49 -2.85 -13.14
C ILE A 308 9.04 -3.74 -14.26
N ILE A 309 10.32 -3.57 -14.61
CA ILE A 309 11.00 -4.35 -15.67
C ILE A 309 11.06 -5.83 -15.29
N PHE A 310 11.51 -6.12 -14.05
CA PHE A 310 11.62 -7.47 -13.54
C PHE A 310 10.27 -8.19 -13.52
N PHE A 311 9.23 -7.55 -12.96
CA PHE A 311 7.90 -8.15 -12.90
C PHE A 311 7.28 -8.36 -14.28
N SER A 312 7.49 -7.44 -15.23
CA SER A 312 7.02 -7.63 -16.60
C SER A 312 7.66 -8.87 -17.26
N ALA A 313 8.96 -9.07 -17.06
CA ALA A 313 9.66 -10.26 -17.52
C ALA A 313 9.13 -11.55 -16.87
N LEU A 314 8.88 -11.51 -15.56
CA LEU A 314 8.32 -12.63 -14.82
C LEU A 314 6.91 -12.98 -15.26
N MET A 315 6.03 -11.99 -15.42
CA MET A 315 4.65 -12.21 -15.86
C MET A 315 4.60 -12.78 -17.28
N SER A 316 5.48 -12.31 -18.17
CA SER A 316 5.64 -12.87 -19.52
C SER A 316 6.09 -14.34 -19.47
N LEU A 317 7.02 -14.68 -18.58
CA LEU A 317 7.46 -16.07 -18.38
C LEU A 317 6.35 -16.98 -17.83
N LEU A 318 5.60 -16.50 -16.82
CA LEU A 318 4.46 -17.22 -16.25
C LEU A 318 3.34 -17.43 -17.27
N TYR A 319 3.16 -16.46 -18.17
CA TYR A 319 2.26 -16.58 -19.30
C TYR A 319 2.75 -17.62 -20.31
N TYR A 320 4.04 -17.61 -20.67
CA TYR A 320 4.62 -18.62 -21.57
C TYR A 320 4.46 -20.05 -21.02
N TRP A 321 4.63 -20.24 -19.71
CA TRP A 321 4.43 -21.55 -19.04
C TRP A 321 2.97 -21.98 -18.87
N GLY A 322 2.00 -21.12 -19.16
CA GLY A 322 0.59 -21.47 -18.97
C GLY A 322 0.11 -21.37 -17.52
N ILE A 323 0.93 -20.86 -16.60
CA ILE A 323 0.59 -20.76 -15.17
C ILE A 323 -0.44 -19.65 -14.97
N LEU A 324 -0.18 -18.48 -15.55
CA LEU A 324 -1.06 -17.33 -15.42
C LEU A 324 -2.45 -17.61 -16.00
N GLN A 325 -2.53 -18.30 -17.13
CA GLN A 325 -3.79 -18.68 -17.78
C GLN A 325 -4.63 -19.60 -16.88
N LYS A 326 -4.01 -20.53 -16.15
CA LYS A 326 -4.73 -21.41 -15.22
C LYS A 326 -5.34 -20.62 -14.06
N VAL A 327 -4.58 -19.68 -13.50
CA VAL A 327 -5.05 -18.80 -12.42
C VAL A 327 -6.20 -17.92 -12.92
N VAL A 328 -6.02 -17.24 -14.05
CA VAL A 328 -7.06 -16.40 -14.67
C VAL A 328 -8.31 -17.22 -14.99
N TYR A 329 -8.17 -18.44 -15.52
CA TYR A 329 -9.31 -19.32 -15.79
C TYR A 329 -10.12 -19.63 -14.54
N ALA A 330 -9.46 -19.89 -13.41
CA ALA A 330 -10.13 -20.19 -12.14
C ALA A 330 -10.95 -18.99 -11.64
N PHE A 331 -10.38 -17.79 -11.67
CA PHE A 331 -11.09 -16.56 -11.31
C PHE A 331 -12.23 -16.23 -12.29
N ALA A 332 -12.01 -16.42 -13.59
CA ALA A 332 -13.02 -16.21 -14.61
C ALA A 332 -14.20 -17.18 -14.45
N TRP A 333 -13.91 -18.45 -14.16
CA TRP A 333 -14.93 -19.44 -13.86
C TRP A 333 -15.75 -19.08 -12.62
N LEU A 334 -15.10 -18.59 -11.57
CA LEU A 334 -15.76 -18.11 -10.35
C LEU A 334 -16.72 -16.96 -10.68
N MET A 335 -16.23 -15.89 -11.32
CA MET A 335 -17.04 -14.73 -11.68
C MET A 335 -18.18 -15.10 -12.63
N LYS A 336 -17.93 -15.91 -13.65
CA LYS A 336 -18.97 -16.40 -14.57
C LYS A 336 -20.09 -17.12 -13.83
N LYS A 337 -19.73 -18.03 -12.91
CA LYS A 337 -20.69 -18.85 -12.17
C LYS A 337 -21.61 -18.02 -11.29
N PHE A 338 -21.08 -16.97 -10.68
CA PHE A 338 -21.84 -16.12 -9.76
C PHE A 338 -22.49 -14.91 -10.43
N MET A 339 -21.96 -14.37 -11.53
CA MET A 339 -22.43 -13.10 -12.10
C MET A 339 -23.07 -13.23 -13.48
N ASN A 340 -23.22 -14.45 -14.02
CA ASN A 340 -23.86 -14.73 -15.32
C ASN A 340 -23.26 -13.94 -16.51
N LEU A 341 -21.94 -13.77 -16.49
CA LEU A 341 -21.19 -13.02 -17.51
C LEU A 341 -20.86 -13.85 -18.75
N SER A 342 -20.42 -13.18 -19.81
CA SER A 342 -19.84 -13.86 -20.95
C SER A 342 -18.48 -14.46 -20.62
N GLY A 343 -18.04 -15.44 -21.42
CA GLY A 343 -16.75 -16.08 -21.19
C GLY A 343 -15.57 -15.11 -21.40
N ALA A 344 -15.63 -14.33 -22.47
CA ALA A 344 -14.57 -13.37 -22.79
C ALA A 344 -14.51 -12.22 -21.77
N GLU A 345 -15.66 -11.72 -21.32
CA GLU A 345 -15.74 -10.70 -20.28
C GLU A 345 -15.20 -11.21 -18.93
N SER A 346 -15.55 -12.43 -18.54
CA SER A 346 -15.06 -13.05 -17.31
C SER A 346 -13.54 -13.24 -17.33
N LEU A 347 -12.98 -13.64 -18.48
CA LEU A 347 -11.54 -13.80 -18.66
C LEU A 347 -10.81 -12.46 -18.62
N ALA A 348 -11.36 -11.42 -19.22
CA ALA A 348 -10.79 -10.07 -19.17
C ALA A 348 -10.80 -9.51 -17.74
N ALA A 349 -11.93 -9.64 -17.03
CA ALA A 349 -12.05 -9.21 -15.64
C ALA A 349 -11.07 -9.96 -14.73
N ALA A 350 -10.89 -11.27 -14.95
CA ALA A 350 -9.96 -12.08 -14.16
C ALA A 350 -8.50 -11.76 -14.51
N GLY A 351 -8.22 -11.48 -15.78
CA GLY A 351 -6.91 -11.06 -16.26
C GLY A 351 -6.47 -9.75 -15.60
N ASN A 352 -7.38 -8.78 -15.51
CA ASN A 352 -7.13 -7.46 -14.92
C ASN A 352 -6.72 -7.50 -13.44
N VAL A 353 -7.01 -8.59 -12.71
CA VAL A 353 -6.53 -8.75 -11.32
C VAL A 353 -5.00 -8.82 -11.25
N PHE A 354 -4.35 -9.34 -12.30
CA PHE A 354 -2.91 -9.62 -12.32
C PHE A 354 -2.14 -8.84 -13.39
N LEU A 355 -2.82 -8.52 -14.50
CA LEU A 355 -2.27 -7.87 -15.69
C LEU A 355 -2.79 -6.44 -15.80
N GLY A 356 -1.98 -5.57 -16.40
CA GLY A 356 -2.38 -4.19 -16.67
C GLY A 356 -3.43 -4.07 -17.77
N GLN A 357 -4.01 -2.86 -17.87
CA GLN A 357 -5.08 -2.52 -18.82
C GLN A 357 -4.73 -2.71 -20.31
N THR A 358 -3.46 -2.79 -20.66
CA THR A 358 -2.98 -3.06 -22.04
C THR A 358 -2.63 -4.53 -22.28
N GLU A 359 -2.39 -5.30 -21.22
CA GLU A 359 -1.92 -6.70 -21.28
C GLU A 359 -3.09 -7.68 -21.15
N SER A 360 -4.02 -7.42 -20.23
CA SER A 360 -5.22 -8.26 -20.04
C SER A 360 -6.05 -8.47 -21.31
N PRO A 361 -6.23 -7.47 -22.20
CA PRO A 361 -6.91 -7.66 -23.49
C PRO A 361 -6.27 -8.71 -24.41
N LEU A 362 -4.97 -9.03 -24.23
CA LEU A 362 -4.30 -10.08 -25.00
C LEU A 362 -4.89 -11.47 -24.73
N LEU A 363 -5.34 -11.72 -23.49
CA LEU A 363 -5.95 -12.99 -23.08
C LEU A 363 -7.21 -13.32 -23.89
N VAL A 364 -7.91 -12.27 -24.32
CA VAL A 364 -9.20 -12.32 -25.00
C VAL A 364 -9.14 -11.75 -26.41
N LYS A 365 -7.93 -11.56 -26.96
CA LYS A 365 -7.69 -10.98 -28.28
C LYS A 365 -8.58 -11.56 -29.39
N PRO A 366 -8.78 -12.89 -29.50
CA PRO A 366 -9.64 -13.47 -30.54
C PRO A 366 -11.12 -13.03 -30.46
N PHE A 367 -11.57 -12.58 -29.29
CA PHE A 367 -12.96 -12.22 -29.01
C PHE A 367 -13.21 -10.71 -29.10
N LEU A 368 -12.18 -9.86 -29.00
CA LEU A 368 -12.32 -8.39 -28.98
C LEU A 368 -13.13 -7.82 -30.14
N SER A 369 -12.99 -8.38 -31.34
CA SER A 369 -13.72 -7.93 -32.53
C SER A 369 -15.22 -8.24 -32.47
N LYS A 370 -15.60 -9.28 -31.73
CA LYS A 370 -16.98 -9.78 -31.59
C LYS A 370 -17.65 -9.38 -30.28
N MET A 371 -16.90 -8.78 -29.35
CA MET A 371 -17.46 -8.34 -28.07
C MET A 371 -18.58 -7.31 -28.28
N THR A 372 -19.64 -7.40 -27.48
CA THR A 372 -20.72 -6.41 -27.42
C THR A 372 -20.19 -5.07 -26.91
N ARG A 373 -21.02 -4.03 -26.97
CA ARG A 373 -20.67 -2.73 -26.36
C ARG A 373 -20.51 -2.84 -24.84
N SER A 374 -21.34 -3.65 -24.17
CA SER A 374 -21.27 -3.86 -22.72
C SER A 374 -20.04 -4.67 -22.30
N GLU A 375 -19.68 -5.72 -23.06
CA GLU A 375 -18.47 -6.51 -22.82
C GLU A 375 -17.19 -5.67 -22.95
N LEU A 376 -17.10 -4.81 -23.98
CA LEU A 376 -15.97 -3.88 -24.12
C LEU A 376 -15.94 -2.84 -23.01
N MET A 377 -17.11 -2.33 -22.60
CA MET A 377 -17.19 -1.42 -21.46
C MET A 377 -16.65 -2.08 -20.19
N CYS A 378 -17.00 -3.35 -19.93
CA CYS A 378 -16.49 -4.07 -18.77
C CYS A 378 -14.99 -4.36 -18.86
N LEU A 379 -14.48 -4.71 -20.04
CA LEU A 379 -13.04 -4.89 -20.26
C LEU A 379 -12.27 -3.60 -19.96
N MET A 380 -12.73 -2.46 -20.48
CA MET A 380 -12.12 -1.15 -20.27
C MET A 380 -12.20 -0.70 -18.81
N THR A 381 -13.40 -0.81 -18.21
CA THR A 381 -13.65 -0.47 -16.80
C THR A 381 -12.80 -1.31 -15.87
N GLY A 382 -12.72 -2.63 -16.12
CA GLY A 382 -11.88 -3.55 -15.36
C GLY A 382 -10.41 -3.17 -15.41
N GLY A 383 -9.89 -2.79 -16.58
CA GLY A 383 -8.50 -2.35 -16.71
C GLY A 383 -8.19 -1.07 -15.92
N MET A 384 -9.16 -0.17 -15.78
CA MET A 384 -9.00 1.07 -14.99
C MET A 384 -9.24 0.85 -13.48
N ALA A 385 -10.00 -0.18 -13.11
CA ALA A 385 -10.33 -0.48 -11.72
C ALA A 385 -9.22 -1.23 -10.97
N THR A 386 -8.24 -1.78 -11.68
CA THR A 386 -7.16 -2.59 -11.13
C THR A 386 -5.78 -2.00 -11.46
N ILE A 387 -4.74 -2.61 -10.88
CA ILE A 387 -3.34 -2.27 -11.12
C ILE A 387 -2.59 -3.51 -11.65
N ALA A 388 -1.49 -3.27 -12.36
CA ALA A 388 -0.61 -4.34 -12.81
C ALA A 388 0.33 -4.80 -11.69
N GLY A 389 0.71 -6.08 -11.69
CA GLY A 389 1.67 -6.61 -10.72
C GLY A 389 3.02 -5.87 -10.73
N GLY A 390 3.46 -5.36 -11.88
CA GLY A 390 4.73 -4.63 -11.97
C GLY A 390 4.78 -3.30 -11.25
N VAL A 391 3.64 -2.59 -11.16
CA VAL A 391 3.57 -1.29 -10.48
C VAL A 391 3.15 -1.43 -9.02
N LEU A 392 2.54 -2.56 -8.65
CA LEU A 392 2.17 -2.89 -7.27
C LEU A 392 3.36 -2.77 -6.31
N ALA A 393 4.54 -3.20 -6.74
CA ALA A 393 5.75 -3.11 -5.94
C ALA A 393 6.17 -1.67 -5.61
N ALA A 394 5.93 -0.72 -6.53
CA ALA A 394 6.19 0.70 -6.30
C ALA A 394 5.32 1.22 -5.15
N TYR A 395 4.03 0.88 -5.16
CA TYR A 395 3.08 1.36 -4.16
C TYR A 395 3.34 0.74 -2.78
N ILE A 396 3.75 -0.53 -2.74
CA ILE A 396 4.22 -1.18 -1.51
C ILE A 396 5.43 -0.41 -0.95
N GLY A 397 6.38 -0.03 -1.80
CA GLY A 397 7.54 0.77 -1.38
C GLY A 397 7.17 2.17 -0.89
N PHE A 398 6.24 2.86 -1.55
CA PHE A 398 5.79 4.20 -1.14
C PHE A 398 5.09 4.22 0.22
N LEU A 399 4.34 3.18 0.55
CA LEU A 399 3.53 3.13 1.76
C LEU A 399 4.25 2.45 2.94
N GLY A 400 4.98 1.37 2.65
CA GLY A 400 5.71 0.59 3.65
C GLY A 400 7.18 0.98 3.84
N GLY A 401 7.67 1.96 3.08
CA GLY A 401 9.06 2.43 3.19
C GLY A 401 10.05 1.29 3.05
N ASP A 402 10.98 1.17 4.01
CA ASP A 402 11.94 0.06 4.13
C ASP A 402 11.57 -1.00 5.18
N ASP A 403 10.43 -0.85 5.88
CA ASP A 403 9.97 -1.80 6.89
C ASP A 403 9.31 -3.03 6.22
N PRO A 404 9.87 -4.25 6.38
CA PRO A 404 9.28 -5.46 5.84
C PRO A 404 7.86 -5.75 6.35
N ALA A 405 7.54 -5.39 7.60
CA ALA A 405 6.23 -5.62 8.19
C ALA A 405 5.17 -4.69 7.56
N GLU A 406 5.48 -3.39 7.43
CA GLU A 406 4.59 -2.46 6.74
C GLU A 406 4.45 -2.81 5.24
N ARG A 407 5.54 -3.22 4.59
CA ARG A 407 5.50 -3.67 3.19
C ARG A 407 4.56 -4.86 3.02
N ALA A 408 4.64 -5.85 3.91
CA ALA A 408 3.73 -7.00 3.89
C ALA A 408 2.27 -6.59 4.17
N PHE A 409 2.06 -5.66 5.10
CA PHE A 409 0.74 -5.10 5.41
C PHE A 409 0.10 -4.42 4.20
N PHE A 410 0.79 -3.48 3.55
CA PHE A 410 0.28 -2.81 2.36
C PHE A 410 0.20 -3.74 1.14
N ALA A 411 1.11 -4.71 1.02
CA ALA A 411 1.00 -5.76 0.01
C ALA A 411 -0.29 -6.56 0.15
N LYS A 412 -0.66 -6.97 1.37
CA LYS A 412 -1.96 -7.62 1.65
C LYS A 412 -3.11 -6.75 1.17
N HIS A 413 -3.14 -5.48 1.58
CA HIS A 413 -4.24 -4.58 1.21
C HIS A 413 -4.34 -4.36 -0.30
N LEU A 414 -3.23 -4.10 -0.99
CA LEU A 414 -3.22 -3.84 -2.43
C LEU A 414 -3.55 -5.11 -3.26
N LEU A 415 -3.07 -6.28 -2.85
CA LEU A 415 -3.46 -7.56 -3.47
C LEU A 415 -4.94 -7.84 -3.29
N THR A 416 -5.45 -7.60 -2.09
CA THR A 416 -6.87 -7.72 -1.76
C THR A 416 -7.71 -6.75 -2.60
N ALA A 417 -7.23 -5.51 -2.77
CA ALA A 417 -7.88 -4.49 -3.58
C ALA A 417 -8.05 -4.95 -5.03
N SER A 418 -6.99 -5.47 -5.66
CA SER A 418 -7.05 -5.96 -7.05
C SER A 418 -8.10 -7.06 -7.24
N ILE A 419 -8.27 -7.96 -6.27
CA ILE A 419 -9.26 -9.05 -6.35
C ILE A 419 -10.68 -8.52 -6.16
N ILE A 420 -10.92 -7.66 -5.17
CA ILE A 420 -12.25 -7.09 -4.91
C ILE A 420 -12.68 -6.13 -6.03
N SER A 421 -11.74 -5.42 -6.63
CA SER A 421 -12.01 -4.50 -7.74
C SER A 421 -12.53 -5.18 -9.00
N ALA A 422 -12.28 -6.47 -9.23
CA ALA A 422 -12.80 -7.18 -10.39
C ALA A 422 -14.35 -7.25 -10.41
N PRO A 423 -15.04 -7.79 -9.38
CA PRO A 423 -16.50 -7.71 -9.30
C PRO A 423 -17.01 -6.26 -9.18
N ALA A 424 -16.28 -5.35 -8.52
CA ALA A 424 -16.66 -3.94 -8.45
C ALA A 424 -16.70 -3.27 -9.83
N ALA A 425 -15.71 -3.56 -10.67
CA ALA A 425 -15.62 -3.09 -12.04
C ALA A 425 -16.76 -3.62 -12.90
N ILE A 426 -17.10 -4.91 -12.74
CA ILE A 426 -18.24 -5.51 -13.44
C ILE A 426 -19.54 -4.81 -13.03
N VAL A 427 -19.76 -4.57 -11.74
CA VAL A 427 -20.94 -3.85 -11.24
C VAL A 427 -21.03 -2.46 -11.88
N ALA A 428 -19.95 -1.66 -11.80
CA ALA A 428 -19.95 -0.32 -12.35
C ALA A 428 -20.15 -0.32 -13.89
N ALA A 429 -19.47 -1.22 -14.60
CA ALA A 429 -19.58 -1.36 -16.05
C ALA A 429 -21.00 -1.73 -16.49
N LYS A 430 -21.61 -2.72 -15.83
CA LYS A 430 -22.96 -3.21 -16.19
C LYS A 430 -24.07 -2.25 -15.78
N ILE A 431 -23.83 -1.35 -14.83
CA ILE A 431 -24.76 -0.23 -14.58
C ILE A 431 -24.59 0.85 -15.66
N LEU A 432 -23.34 1.25 -15.97
CA LEU A 432 -23.06 2.33 -16.92
C LEU A 432 -23.46 1.97 -18.36
N VAL A 433 -23.18 0.73 -18.78
CA VAL A 433 -23.52 0.20 -20.09
C VAL A 433 -24.06 -1.23 -19.92
N PRO A 434 -25.36 -1.38 -19.64
CA PRO A 434 -25.97 -2.69 -19.46
C PRO A 434 -25.92 -3.55 -20.73
N GLU A 435 -25.97 -4.86 -20.55
CA GLU A 435 -25.95 -5.80 -21.66
C GLU A 435 -27.35 -5.90 -22.29
N THR A 436 -27.44 -5.59 -23.58
CA THR A 436 -28.68 -5.67 -24.36
C THR A 436 -28.60 -6.72 -25.47
N GLU A 437 -27.41 -7.26 -25.72
CA GLU A 437 -27.15 -8.22 -26.79
C GLU A 437 -26.98 -9.65 -26.23
N LYS A 438 -27.07 -10.65 -27.11
CA LYS A 438 -26.85 -12.05 -26.70
C LYS A 438 -25.37 -12.31 -26.45
N ILE A 439 -25.03 -12.75 -25.24
CA ILE A 439 -23.65 -13.05 -24.84
C ILE A 439 -23.25 -14.51 -25.13
N ASN A 440 -21.97 -14.72 -25.45
CA ASN A 440 -21.40 -16.06 -25.55
C ASN A 440 -20.72 -16.43 -24.22
N GLN A 441 -21.27 -17.43 -23.54
CA GLN A 441 -20.77 -17.88 -22.25
C GLN A 441 -19.59 -18.86 -22.33
N ARG A 442 -19.13 -19.29 -23.51
CA ARG A 442 -17.99 -20.22 -23.60
C ARG A 442 -16.70 -19.55 -23.12
N LEU A 443 -16.05 -20.19 -22.14
CA LEU A 443 -14.74 -19.78 -21.62
C LEU A 443 -13.65 -20.42 -22.48
N GLU A 444 -13.06 -19.64 -23.37
CA GLU A 444 -11.96 -20.04 -24.22
C GLU A 444 -10.82 -19.04 -24.04
N ILE A 445 -9.64 -19.53 -23.65
CA ILE A 445 -8.43 -18.70 -23.52
C ILE A 445 -7.66 -18.77 -24.83
N SER A 446 -7.11 -17.63 -25.28
CA SER A 446 -6.20 -17.64 -26.43
C SER A 446 -5.01 -18.57 -26.16
N LYS A 447 -4.71 -19.45 -27.13
CA LYS A 447 -3.52 -20.33 -27.07
C LYS A 447 -2.27 -19.64 -27.61
N ASP A 448 -2.37 -18.36 -27.99
CA ASP A 448 -1.23 -17.58 -28.46
C ASP A 448 -0.19 -17.49 -27.34
N LYS A 449 1.04 -17.95 -27.62
CA LYS A 449 2.17 -17.88 -26.71
C LYS A 449 2.91 -16.56 -26.88
N ILE A 450 3.45 -16.03 -25.79
CA ILE A 450 4.43 -14.94 -25.84
C ILE A 450 5.81 -15.57 -26.01
N GLY A 451 6.43 -15.38 -27.18
CA GLY A 451 7.75 -15.93 -27.51
C GLY A 451 7.74 -17.40 -27.92
N VAL A 452 8.79 -17.82 -28.62
CA VAL A 452 9.01 -19.21 -29.08
C VAL A 452 9.56 -20.09 -27.95
N ASN A 453 10.31 -19.50 -27.01
CA ASN A 453 10.87 -20.19 -25.84
C ASN A 453 10.85 -19.29 -24.58
N ALA A 454 11.19 -19.88 -23.43
CA ALA A 454 11.17 -19.17 -22.14
C ALA A 454 12.12 -17.96 -22.10
N LEU A 455 13.30 -18.05 -22.73
CA LEU A 455 14.26 -16.95 -22.78
C LEU A 455 13.75 -15.79 -23.64
N GLU A 456 13.08 -16.10 -24.74
CA GLU A 456 12.42 -15.10 -25.58
C GLU A 456 11.24 -14.46 -24.84
N ALA A 457 10.45 -15.23 -24.10
CA ALA A 457 9.37 -14.69 -23.27
C ALA A 457 9.90 -13.69 -22.22
N ILE A 458 10.99 -14.04 -21.54
CA ILE A 458 11.68 -13.13 -20.60
C ILE A 458 12.14 -11.86 -21.33
N THR A 459 12.85 -12.00 -22.45
CA THR A 459 13.38 -10.85 -23.21
C THR A 459 12.28 -9.91 -23.71
N ASN A 460 11.17 -10.46 -24.21
CA ASN A 460 10.00 -9.68 -24.63
C ASN A 460 9.37 -8.95 -23.44
N GLY A 461 9.15 -9.65 -22.32
CA GLY A 461 8.62 -9.05 -21.10
C GLY A 461 9.54 -7.97 -20.52
N THR A 462 10.85 -8.15 -20.56
CA THR A 462 11.84 -7.13 -20.17
C THR A 462 11.74 -5.89 -21.04
N THR A 463 11.60 -6.05 -22.36
CA THR A 463 11.50 -4.91 -23.29
C THR A 463 10.21 -4.13 -23.09
N ASP A 464 9.09 -4.82 -22.89
CA ASP A 464 7.80 -4.20 -22.61
C ASP A 464 7.81 -3.50 -21.25
N GLY A 465 8.42 -4.15 -20.25
CA GLY A 465 8.62 -3.59 -18.92
C GLY A 465 9.51 -2.34 -18.92
N LEU A 466 10.58 -2.33 -19.73
CA LEU A 466 11.46 -1.16 -19.91
C LEU A 466 10.70 0.02 -20.51
N LYS A 467 9.92 -0.21 -21.57
CA LYS A 467 9.07 0.84 -22.16
C LYS A 467 8.08 1.39 -21.14
N LEU A 468 7.44 0.51 -20.37
CA LEU A 468 6.52 0.90 -19.30
C LEU A 468 7.24 1.73 -18.23
N ALA A 469 8.39 1.29 -17.73
CA ALA A 469 9.16 1.96 -16.69
C ALA A 469 9.63 3.36 -17.13
N VAL A 470 10.16 3.49 -18.35
CA VAL A 470 10.58 4.79 -18.92
C VAL A 470 9.37 5.71 -19.09
N ASN A 471 8.24 5.19 -19.61
CA ASN A 471 7.01 5.97 -19.74
C ASN A 471 6.52 6.46 -18.38
N VAL A 472 6.53 5.62 -17.35
CA VAL A 472 6.15 6.01 -15.97
C VAL A 472 7.07 7.11 -15.45
N GLY A 473 8.39 6.95 -15.55
CA GLY A 473 9.35 7.96 -15.10
C GLY A 473 9.19 9.29 -15.83
N ALA A 474 9.03 9.27 -17.15
CA ALA A 474 8.80 10.47 -17.96
C ALA A 474 7.47 11.16 -17.62
N MET A 475 6.37 10.40 -17.48
CA MET A 475 5.07 10.95 -17.10
C MET A 475 5.10 11.59 -15.71
N LEU A 476 5.75 10.95 -14.73
CA LEU A 476 5.89 11.51 -13.38
C LEU A 476 6.65 12.83 -13.38
N LEU A 477 7.79 12.89 -14.08
CA LEU A 477 8.56 14.12 -14.23
C LEU A 477 7.71 15.25 -14.81
N VAL A 478 7.02 14.99 -15.92
CA VAL A 478 6.19 15.99 -16.61
C VAL A 478 5.01 16.41 -15.74
N PHE A 479 4.27 15.47 -15.13
CA PHE A 479 3.08 15.82 -14.35
C PHE A 479 3.42 16.56 -13.05
N ILE A 480 4.49 16.20 -12.37
CA ILE A 480 4.95 16.94 -11.18
C ILE A 480 5.37 18.36 -11.57
N ALA A 481 6.11 18.52 -12.66
CA ALA A 481 6.50 19.85 -13.17
C ALA A 481 5.27 20.68 -13.60
N MET A 482 4.30 20.07 -14.28
CA MET A 482 3.05 20.72 -14.67
C MET A 482 2.19 21.10 -13.47
N MET A 483 2.13 20.26 -12.44
CA MET A 483 1.46 20.58 -11.18
C MET A 483 2.15 21.74 -10.48
N ALA A 484 3.49 21.76 -10.40
CA ALA A 484 4.24 22.87 -9.83
C ALA A 484 4.02 24.18 -10.59
N LEU A 485 3.98 24.13 -11.93
CA LEU A 485 3.62 25.27 -12.77
C LEU A 485 2.20 25.76 -12.50
N ALA A 486 1.22 24.84 -12.44
CA ALA A 486 -0.16 25.16 -12.13
C ALA A 486 -0.29 25.81 -10.75
N ASN A 487 0.44 25.30 -9.75
CA ASN A 487 0.50 25.88 -8.40
C ASN A 487 1.10 27.29 -8.42
N GLY A 488 2.19 27.53 -9.15
CA GLY A 488 2.76 28.86 -9.28
C GLY A 488 1.78 29.87 -9.90
N LEU A 489 1.03 29.44 -10.93
CA LEU A 489 -0.01 30.28 -11.54
C LEU A 489 -1.20 30.52 -10.60
N LEU A 490 -1.67 29.47 -9.91
CA LEU A 490 -2.78 29.57 -8.96
C LEU A 490 -2.41 30.43 -7.75
N GLY A 491 -1.20 30.27 -7.20
CA GLY A 491 -0.69 31.11 -6.13
C GLY A 491 -0.60 32.57 -6.55
N TRP A 492 -0.15 32.84 -7.79
CA TRP A 492 -0.17 34.20 -8.36
C TRP A 492 -1.61 34.75 -8.46
N VAL A 493 -2.57 33.96 -8.97
CA VAL A 493 -3.99 34.37 -9.02
C VAL A 493 -4.55 34.62 -7.63
N GLY A 494 -4.24 33.77 -6.65
CA GLY A 494 -4.71 33.89 -5.28
C GLY A 494 -4.09 35.08 -4.51
N SER A 495 -3.00 35.67 -5.01
CA SER A 495 -2.43 36.88 -4.44
C SER A 495 -3.33 38.11 -4.68
N PHE A 496 -4.16 38.08 -5.72
CA PHE A 496 -5.12 39.14 -5.99
C PHE A 496 -6.33 39.01 -5.06
N GLY A 497 -6.70 40.11 -4.39
CA GLY A 497 -7.90 40.17 -3.56
C GLY A 497 -7.79 39.47 -2.21
N GLY A 498 -6.58 39.13 -1.74
CA GLY A 498 -6.35 38.55 -0.41
C GLY A 498 -6.80 37.10 -0.25
N ILE A 499 -7.00 36.37 -1.36
CA ILE A 499 -7.46 34.97 -1.33
C ILE A 499 -6.42 34.08 -0.65
N ASN A 500 -5.13 34.26 -0.95
CA ASN A 500 -4.07 33.48 -0.29
C ASN A 500 -4.02 33.73 1.22
N ASP A 501 -4.18 34.99 1.66
CA ASP A 501 -4.22 35.33 3.09
C ASP A 501 -5.42 34.68 3.79
N TRP A 502 -6.58 34.66 3.12
CA TRP A 502 -7.75 33.96 3.61
C TRP A 502 -7.53 32.45 3.69
N ILE A 503 -6.95 31.84 2.65
CA ILE A 503 -6.65 30.39 2.63
C ILE A 503 -5.68 30.03 3.75
N ALA A 504 -4.59 30.78 3.91
CA ALA A 504 -3.58 30.56 4.95
C ALA A 504 -4.16 30.70 6.36
N SER A 505 -5.13 31.58 6.56
CA SER A 505 -5.73 31.85 7.88
C SER A 505 -6.85 30.88 8.25
N ASN A 506 -7.49 30.23 7.27
CA ASN A 506 -8.70 29.43 7.48
C ASN A 506 -8.53 27.94 7.16
N THR A 507 -7.42 27.55 6.53
CA THR A 507 -7.21 26.18 6.05
C THR A 507 -5.78 25.70 6.30
N SER A 508 -5.54 24.40 6.10
CA SER A 508 -4.20 23.80 6.21
C SER A 508 -3.28 24.14 5.03
N TYR A 509 -3.79 24.80 3.98
CA TYR A 509 -3.01 25.20 2.82
C TYR A 509 -2.47 26.62 2.99
N LYS A 510 -1.27 26.88 2.45
CA LYS A 510 -0.64 28.20 2.53
C LYS A 510 -1.17 29.19 1.50
N GLU A 511 -1.62 28.70 0.36
CA GLU A 511 -2.03 29.51 -0.78
C GLU A 511 -2.97 28.70 -1.69
N LEU A 512 -3.58 29.39 -2.65
CA LEU A 512 -4.37 28.75 -3.68
C LEU A 512 -3.47 27.81 -4.50
N SER A 513 -3.80 26.52 -4.46
CA SER A 513 -3.03 25.47 -5.11
C SER A 513 -3.96 24.46 -5.78
N PHE A 514 -3.39 23.68 -6.70
CA PHE A 514 -4.10 22.59 -7.35
C PHE A 514 -4.58 21.55 -6.34
N GLN A 515 -3.76 21.28 -5.32
CA GLN A 515 -4.10 20.43 -4.18
C GLN A 515 -5.31 20.95 -3.42
N PHE A 516 -5.32 22.26 -3.08
CA PHE A 516 -6.45 22.90 -2.42
C PHE A 516 -7.76 22.71 -3.21
N LEU A 517 -7.74 23.01 -4.52
CA LEU A 517 -8.93 22.90 -5.37
C LEU A 517 -9.48 21.46 -5.41
N LEU A 518 -8.59 20.49 -5.61
CA LEU A 518 -8.96 19.08 -5.66
C LEU A 518 -9.45 18.56 -4.30
N GLY A 519 -8.77 18.95 -3.22
CA GLY A 519 -9.13 18.61 -1.85
C GLY A 519 -10.57 18.95 -1.53
N TYR A 520 -10.96 20.21 -1.72
CA TYR A 520 -12.32 20.66 -1.46
C TYR A 520 -13.34 20.15 -2.48
N ALA A 521 -12.97 20.01 -3.76
CA ALA A 521 -13.90 19.50 -4.78
C ALA A 521 -14.26 18.02 -4.56
N CYS A 522 -13.31 17.20 -4.11
CA CYS A 522 -13.50 15.77 -3.89
C CYS A 522 -13.94 15.42 -2.46
N SER A 523 -13.79 16.34 -1.49
CA SER A 523 -14.21 16.17 -0.08
C SER A 523 -15.63 15.62 0.08
N PRO A 524 -16.67 16.12 -0.62
CA PRO A 524 -18.03 15.60 -0.46
C PRO A 524 -18.15 14.12 -0.86
N ILE A 525 -17.42 13.69 -1.88
CA ILE A 525 -17.45 12.31 -2.38
C ILE A 525 -16.80 11.38 -1.34
N VAL A 526 -15.61 11.73 -0.83
CA VAL A 526 -14.89 10.89 0.12
C VAL A 526 -15.58 10.86 1.49
N TRP A 527 -16.24 11.95 1.89
CA TRP A 527 -17.06 11.97 3.10
C TRP A 527 -18.24 10.99 3.01
N MET A 528 -18.94 10.97 1.85
CA MET A 528 -20.03 10.04 1.57
C MET A 528 -19.55 8.58 1.57
N MET A 529 -18.29 8.32 1.21
CA MET A 529 -17.69 6.98 1.26
C MET A 529 -17.38 6.51 2.67
N GLY A 530 -17.35 7.41 3.66
CA GLY A 530 -17.12 7.06 5.06
C GLY A 530 -15.82 7.56 5.67
N VAL A 531 -15.06 8.40 4.96
CA VAL A 531 -13.84 9.06 5.47
C VAL A 531 -14.22 10.10 6.51
N ASP A 532 -13.48 10.17 7.62
CA ASP A 532 -13.78 11.14 8.68
C ASP A 532 -13.60 12.59 8.22
N TRP A 533 -14.42 13.48 8.78
CA TRP A 533 -14.50 14.87 8.33
C TRP A 533 -13.13 15.57 8.37
N VAL A 534 -12.34 15.30 9.41
CA VAL A 534 -10.99 15.85 9.61
C VAL A 534 -10.05 15.47 8.47
N ASP A 535 -10.22 14.28 7.89
CA ASP A 535 -9.36 13.74 6.83
C ASP A 535 -9.91 14.00 5.42
N CYS A 536 -11.15 14.47 5.29
CA CYS A 536 -11.84 14.57 3.99
C CYS A 536 -11.11 15.46 2.98
N VAL A 537 -10.49 16.54 3.43
CA VAL A 537 -9.77 17.45 2.53
C VAL A 537 -8.51 16.79 1.99
N ASN A 538 -7.73 16.15 2.86
CA ASN A 538 -6.51 15.42 2.49
C ASN A 538 -6.81 14.20 1.61
N VAL A 539 -7.83 13.41 1.96
CA VAL A 539 -8.24 12.25 1.14
C VAL A 539 -8.89 12.70 -0.18
N GLY A 540 -9.60 13.83 -0.17
CA GLY A 540 -10.11 14.48 -1.38
C GLY A 540 -8.98 14.91 -2.32
N GLU A 541 -7.88 15.43 -1.78
CA GLU A 541 -6.70 15.82 -2.57
C GLU A 541 -6.13 14.59 -3.27
N LEU A 542 -5.99 13.46 -2.56
CA LEU A 542 -5.51 12.19 -3.11
C LEU A 542 -6.41 11.68 -4.24
N LEU A 543 -7.74 11.70 -4.04
CA LEU A 543 -8.71 11.29 -5.06
C LEU A 543 -8.58 12.15 -6.32
N GLY A 544 -8.55 13.47 -6.17
CA GLY A 544 -8.43 14.39 -7.29
C GLY A 544 -7.11 14.25 -8.04
N GLN A 545 -5.98 14.11 -7.31
CA GLN A 545 -4.66 13.89 -7.91
C GLN A 545 -4.64 12.60 -8.73
N LYS A 546 -5.20 11.52 -8.19
CA LYS A 546 -5.33 10.25 -8.90
C LYS A 546 -6.13 10.41 -10.19
N THR A 547 -7.30 11.03 -10.13
CA THR A 547 -8.23 11.11 -11.27
C THR A 547 -7.68 11.99 -12.40
N ILE A 548 -7.11 13.15 -12.07
CA ILE A 548 -6.61 14.09 -13.09
C ILE A 548 -5.23 13.69 -13.60
N LEU A 549 -4.35 13.26 -12.71
CA LEU A 549 -2.98 12.89 -13.06
C LEU A 549 -2.89 11.37 -13.14
N ASN A 550 -2.55 10.72 -12.03
CA ASN A 550 -2.50 9.28 -11.89
C ASN A 550 -2.20 8.88 -10.43
N GLU A 551 -2.35 7.60 -10.17
CA GLU A 551 -2.02 6.95 -8.92
C GLU A 551 -0.52 7.03 -8.54
N PHE A 552 0.38 7.15 -9.53
CA PHE A 552 1.83 7.32 -9.28
C PHE A 552 2.19 8.68 -8.69
N VAL A 553 1.33 9.69 -8.82
CA VAL A 553 1.46 10.97 -8.10
C VAL A 553 0.77 10.90 -6.73
N ALA A 554 -0.38 10.22 -6.65
CA ALA A 554 -1.18 10.16 -5.43
C ALA A 554 -0.59 9.24 -4.34
N TYR A 555 0.02 8.11 -4.69
CA TYR A 555 0.59 7.19 -3.69
C TYR A 555 1.79 7.75 -2.92
N PRO A 556 2.78 8.40 -3.57
CA PRO A 556 3.84 9.10 -2.83
C PRO A 556 3.27 10.13 -1.87
N ARG A 557 2.25 10.90 -2.30
CA ARG A 557 1.58 11.88 -1.46
C ARG A 557 0.87 11.24 -0.25
N LEU A 558 0.22 10.09 -0.42
CA LEU A 558 -0.35 9.32 0.67
C LEU A 558 0.75 8.83 1.65
N GLY A 559 1.88 8.36 1.13
CA GLY A 559 3.05 7.98 1.95
C GLY A 559 3.59 9.15 2.78
N GLU A 560 3.72 10.35 2.18
CA GLU A 560 4.10 11.58 2.88
C GLU A 560 3.11 11.94 4.00
N MET A 561 1.81 11.93 3.70
CA MET A 561 0.75 12.23 4.67
C MET A 561 0.72 11.22 5.83
N LYS A 562 0.89 9.92 5.53
CA LYS A 562 1.03 8.85 6.53
C LYS A 562 2.23 9.11 7.44
N ASN A 563 3.41 9.33 6.85
CA ASN A 563 4.66 9.47 7.62
C ASN A 563 4.70 10.76 8.46
N ALA A 564 3.94 11.78 8.06
CA ALA A 564 3.74 13.00 8.82
C ALA A 564 2.60 12.92 9.86
N GLY A 565 1.87 11.81 9.94
CA GLY A 565 0.76 11.64 10.87
C GLY A 565 -0.46 12.53 10.57
N MET A 566 -0.67 12.89 9.30
CA MET A 566 -1.75 13.79 8.89
C MET A 566 -3.11 13.11 8.71
N LEU A 567 -3.16 11.78 8.75
CA LEU A 567 -4.35 10.97 8.46
C LEU A 567 -4.52 9.89 9.52
N ASN A 568 -5.79 9.60 9.86
CA ASN A 568 -6.12 8.45 10.69
C ASN A 568 -5.86 7.14 9.94
N GLU A 569 -5.61 6.06 10.68
CA GLU A 569 -5.31 4.73 10.12
C GLU A 569 -6.40 4.24 9.14
N LYS A 570 -7.68 4.41 9.53
CA LYS A 570 -8.82 4.08 8.66
C LYS A 570 -8.76 4.83 7.33
N SER A 571 -8.43 6.12 7.36
CA SER A 571 -8.31 6.95 6.16
C SER A 571 -7.12 6.54 5.30
N ILE A 572 -6.00 6.14 5.91
CA ILE A 572 -4.84 5.60 5.19
C ILE A 572 -5.24 4.34 4.43
N ILE A 573 -5.87 3.37 5.10
CA ILE A 573 -6.27 2.10 4.49
C ILE A 573 -7.34 2.34 3.42
N MET A 574 -8.39 3.11 3.70
CA MET A 574 -9.39 3.47 2.70
C MET A 574 -8.75 4.16 1.49
N SER A 575 -7.78 5.06 1.69
CA SER A 575 -7.04 5.70 0.59
C SER A 575 -6.22 4.68 -0.21
N THR A 576 -5.60 3.69 0.44
CA THR A 576 -4.88 2.60 -0.26
C THR A 576 -5.81 1.89 -1.26
N TYR A 577 -7.04 1.54 -0.87
CA TYR A 577 -8.00 0.92 -1.79
C TYR A 577 -8.55 1.90 -2.83
N MET A 578 -8.82 3.14 -2.42
CA MET A 578 -9.32 4.21 -3.30
C MET A 578 -8.35 4.51 -4.45
N LEU A 579 -7.06 4.52 -4.16
CA LEU A 579 -5.99 4.78 -5.11
C LEU A 579 -5.61 3.56 -5.95
N CYS A 580 -6.02 2.35 -5.55
CA CYS A 580 -5.69 1.09 -6.23
C CYS A 580 -6.50 0.89 -7.53
N GLY A 581 -6.12 1.62 -8.57
CA GLY A 581 -6.58 1.39 -9.94
C GLY A 581 -6.11 2.47 -10.90
N PHE A 582 -5.93 2.12 -12.18
CA PHE A 582 -5.50 3.02 -13.25
C PHE A 582 -6.54 4.05 -13.72
N ALA A 583 -7.63 4.27 -12.99
CA ALA A 583 -8.69 5.19 -13.37
C ALA A 583 -8.23 6.67 -13.32
N ASN A 584 -7.70 7.15 -14.44
CA ASN A 584 -7.29 8.54 -14.66
C ASN A 584 -7.50 8.97 -16.13
N ILE A 585 -7.39 10.26 -16.43
CA ILE A 585 -7.61 10.80 -17.79
C ILE A 585 -6.62 10.20 -18.81
N ALA A 586 -5.35 10.00 -18.43
CA ALA A 586 -4.33 9.45 -19.32
C ALA A 586 -4.64 7.99 -19.72
N SER A 587 -5.24 7.21 -18.82
CA SER A 587 -5.62 5.82 -19.08
C SER A 587 -6.64 5.65 -20.20
N ILE A 588 -7.47 6.66 -20.48
CA ILE A 588 -8.35 6.65 -21.66
C ILE A 588 -7.50 6.53 -22.94
N GLY A 589 -6.46 7.36 -23.06
CA GLY A 589 -5.53 7.31 -24.19
C GLY A 589 -4.77 5.99 -24.27
N ILE A 590 -4.29 5.49 -23.12
CA ILE A 590 -3.57 4.20 -23.04
C ILE A 590 -4.46 3.05 -23.52
N GLN A 591 -5.73 3.00 -23.12
CA GLN A 591 -6.64 1.92 -23.54
C GLN A 591 -7.04 2.03 -25.01
N ILE A 592 -7.33 3.22 -25.52
CA ILE A 592 -7.64 3.43 -26.95
C ILE A 592 -6.43 3.04 -27.81
N GLY A 593 -5.21 3.37 -27.38
CA GLY A 593 -3.98 2.99 -28.04
C GLY A 593 -3.72 1.49 -27.98
N GLY A 594 -3.71 0.92 -26.78
CA GLY A 594 -3.39 -0.49 -26.52
C GLY A 594 -4.42 -1.46 -27.08
N ILE A 595 -5.68 -1.37 -26.63
CA ILE A 595 -6.75 -2.25 -27.11
C ILE A 595 -7.02 -1.97 -28.60
N GLY A 596 -6.98 -0.71 -29.01
CA GLY A 596 -7.17 -0.33 -30.41
C GLY A 596 -6.09 -0.85 -31.35
N ALA A 597 -4.86 -1.08 -30.89
CA ALA A 597 -3.83 -1.74 -31.68
C ALA A 597 -4.15 -3.22 -31.92
N LEU A 598 -4.82 -3.87 -30.97
CA LEU A 598 -5.27 -5.26 -31.10
C LEU A 598 -6.50 -5.41 -31.99
N VAL A 599 -7.39 -4.42 -31.98
CA VAL A 599 -8.62 -4.40 -32.79
C VAL A 599 -8.87 -3.01 -33.42
N PRO A 600 -8.14 -2.66 -34.51
CA PRO A 600 -8.22 -1.32 -35.12
C PRO A 600 -9.63 -0.90 -35.53
N SER A 601 -10.46 -1.85 -35.98
CA SER A 601 -11.85 -1.59 -36.38
C SER A 601 -12.77 -1.12 -35.25
N ARG A 602 -12.39 -1.33 -33.98
CA ARG A 602 -13.19 -0.95 -32.80
C ARG A 602 -12.68 0.30 -32.10
N LYS A 603 -11.60 0.95 -32.58
CA LYS A 603 -11.03 2.18 -31.98
C LYS A 603 -12.05 3.28 -31.73
N GLY A 604 -12.97 3.51 -32.67
CA GLY A 604 -14.02 4.51 -32.53
C GLY A 604 -14.97 4.22 -31.35
N LEU A 605 -15.30 2.95 -31.13
CA LEU A 605 -16.14 2.54 -30.02
C LEU A 605 -15.40 2.67 -28.68
N LEU A 606 -14.12 2.29 -28.61
CA LEU A 606 -13.30 2.46 -27.40
C LEU A 606 -13.25 3.94 -26.98
N SER A 607 -13.07 4.85 -27.95
CA SER A 607 -13.09 6.29 -27.70
C SER A 607 -14.42 6.78 -27.13
N GLN A 608 -15.55 6.32 -27.68
CA GLN A 608 -16.89 6.66 -27.16
C GLN A 608 -17.15 6.16 -25.73
N LEU A 609 -16.52 5.04 -25.34
CA LEU A 609 -16.65 4.45 -24.02
C LEU A 609 -15.65 5.02 -23.01
N GLY A 610 -14.56 5.64 -23.45
CA GLY A 610 -13.42 6.03 -22.60
C GLY A 610 -13.78 6.79 -21.32
N VAL A 611 -14.57 7.86 -21.42
CA VAL A 611 -14.97 8.65 -20.24
C VAL A 611 -15.87 7.83 -19.30
N ARG A 612 -16.77 7.00 -19.84
CA ARG A 612 -17.60 6.12 -19.02
C ARG A 612 -16.76 5.06 -18.34
N ALA A 613 -15.77 4.48 -19.03
CA ALA A 613 -14.83 3.51 -18.46
C ALA A 613 -14.02 4.13 -17.32
N LEU A 614 -13.60 5.40 -17.44
CA LEU A 614 -12.95 6.14 -16.37
C LEU A 614 -13.86 6.32 -15.15
N ILE A 615 -15.12 6.72 -15.36
CA ILE A 615 -16.11 6.84 -14.28
C ILE A 615 -16.32 5.47 -13.62
N GLY A 616 -16.50 4.41 -14.42
CA GLY A 616 -16.69 3.06 -13.92
C GLY A 616 -15.50 2.54 -13.11
N GLY A 617 -14.28 2.76 -13.59
CA GLY A 617 -13.06 2.35 -12.92
C GLY A 617 -12.88 3.10 -11.60
N THR A 618 -13.19 4.40 -11.60
CA THR A 618 -13.19 5.22 -10.38
C THR A 618 -14.20 4.67 -9.38
N ILE A 619 -15.47 4.50 -9.78
CA ILE A 619 -16.53 3.96 -8.93
C ILE A 619 -16.14 2.59 -8.37
N ALA A 620 -15.51 1.72 -9.16
CA ALA A 620 -15.04 0.42 -8.70
C ALA A 620 -14.01 0.54 -7.57
N CYS A 621 -12.98 1.39 -7.73
CA CYS A 621 -12.00 1.64 -6.65
C CYS A 621 -12.68 2.25 -5.40
N LEU A 622 -13.60 3.20 -5.58
CA LEU A 622 -14.33 3.82 -4.48
C LEU A 622 -15.23 2.81 -3.74
N LEU A 623 -15.93 1.94 -4.47
CA LEU A 623 -16.75 0.86 -3.90
C LEU A 623 -15.90 -0.10 -3.07
N THR A 624 -14.74 -0.51 -3.60
CA THR A 624 -13.78 -1.35 -2.88
C THR A 624 -13.32 -0.66 -1.58
N ALA A 625 -12.99 0.63 -1.62
CA ALA A 625 -12.59 1.39 -0.44
C ALA A 625 -13.71 1.50 0.61
N VAL A 626 -14.96 1.68 0.18
CA VAL A 626 -16.14 1.70 1.05
C VAL A 626 -16.32 0.34 1.73
N VAL A 627 -16.24 -0.75 0.96
CA VAL A 627 -16.39 -2.13 1.48
C VAL A 627 -15.36 -2.41 2.57
N VAL A 628 -14.12 -1.97 2.40
CA VAL A 628 -13.08 -2.11 3.43
C VAL A 628 -13.31 -1.16 4.60
N GLY A 629 -13.70 0.09 4.35
CA GLY A 629 -14.03 1.05 5.40
C GLY A 629 -15.20 0.62 6.30
N MET A 630 -16.07 -0.29 5.84
CA MET A 630 -17.14 -0.91 6.63
C MET A 630 -16.62 -1.95 7.63
N THR A 631 -15.49 -2.58 7.35
CA THR A 631 -14.90 -3.61 8.22
C THR A 631 -14.00 -3.02 9.30
N MET A 632 -13.95 -1.69 9.39
CA MET A 632 -13.08 -0.88 10.27
C MET A 632 -13.84 0.18 11.05
#